data_AF-A0A059EZ90-F1
#
_entry.id   AF-A0A059EZ90-F1
#
_cell.length_a   1.000
_cell.length_b   1.000
_cell.length_c   1.000
_cell.angle_alpha   90.00
_cell.angle_beta   90.00
_cell.angle_gamma   90.00
#
_symmetry.space_group_name_H-M   'P 1'
#
loop_
_entity.id
_entity.type
_entity.pdbx_description
1 polymer ?
#
loop_
_entity_poly.entity_id
_entity_poly.type
_entity_poly.pdbx_seq_one_letter_code
_entity_poly.pdbx_strand_id
1 'polypeptide(L)'
;MTDIEIFRFLQNWGLISSFRHCPDCNERSTNLQCNTGRDPFFRCSKSSFRRQRLSVFKNSIFEQSKIPISKMLKLLYNFCCRRSVADSAEILELTKKTVIEVYKIFRTAIFQFVERKSERLGGNGIVIHFDETLITHRHGLA
;
A
#
# COMPACT_ATOMS: atom_id res chain seq x y z
N MET A 1 11.67 15.97 -0.32
CA MET A 1 11.76 14.59 -0.83
C MET A 1 11.24 14.59 -2.25
N THR A 2 12.08 14.27 -3.21
CA THR A 2 11.71 14.20 -4.64
C THR A 2 10.92 12.92 -4.90
N ASP A 3 10.12 12.88 -5.97
CA ASP A 3 9.33 11.68 -6.32
C ASP A 3 10.22 10.43 -6.47
N ILE A 4 11.42 10.60 -7.04
CA ILE A 4 12.39 9.50 -7.24
C ILE A 4 12.87 8.91 -5.91
N GLU A 5 13.12 9.75 -4.90
CA GLU A 5 13.50 9.29 -3.56
C GLU A 5 12.40 8.46 -2.92
N ILE A 6 11.13 8.87 -3.10
CA ILE A 6 9.98 8.11 -2.62
C ILE A 6 9.97 6.72 -3.25
N PHE A 7 10.13 6.63 -4.57
CA PHE A 7 10.10 5.33 -5.26
C PHE A 7 11.24 4.41 -4.81
N ARG A 8 12.46 4.94 -4.68
CA ARG A 8 13.59 4.14 -4.17
C ARG A 8 13.35 3.68 -2.74
N PHE A 9 12.82 4.55 -1.89
CA PHE A 9 12.42 4.18 -0.53
C PHE A 9 11.42 3.02 -0.57
N LEU A 10 10.33 3.12 -1.33
CA LEU A 10 9.32 2.07 -1.41
C LEU A 10 9.87 0.75 -1.99
N GLN A 11 10.82 0.81 -2.92
CA GLN A 11 11.51 -0.37 -3.45
C GLN A 11 12.39 -1.05 -2.39
N ASN A 12 13.15 -0.26 -1.62
CA ASN A 12 14.03 -0.77 -0.57
C ASN A 12 13.24 -1.47 0.55
N TRP A 13 12.05 -0.96 0.87
CA TRP A 13 11.14 -1.57 1.83
C TRP A 13 10.28 -2.71 1.25
N GLY A 14 10.45 -3.05 -0.04
CA GLY A 14 9.70 -4.12 -0.69
C GLY A 14 8.20 -3.83 -0.89
N LEU A 15 7.78 -2.57 -0.75
CA LEU A 15 6.38 -2.16 -0.94
C LEU A 15 6.00 -2.09 -2.43
N ILE A 16 7.00 -1.86 -3.29
CA ILE A 16 6.88 -1.94 -4.75
C ILE A 16 8.06 -2.71 -5.32
N SER A 17 7.89 -3.27 -6.52
CA SER A 17 8.95 -4.06 -7.16
C SER A 17 10.10 -3.16 -7.66
N SER A 18 11.34 -3.63 -7.49
CA SER A 18 12.55 -3.02 -8.07
C SER A 18 12.79 -3.43 -9.52
N PHE A 19 12.05 -4.41 -10.03
CA PHE A 19 12.14 -4.88 -11.42
C PHE A 19 10.80 -5.42 -11.92
N ARG A 20 10.70 -5.63 -13.23
CA ARG A 20 9.59 -6.37 -13.86
C ARG A 20 10.11 -7.30 -14.93
N HIS A 21 9.39 -8.41 -15.17
CA HIS A 21 9.59 -9.16 -16.40
C HIS A 21 8.72 -8.55 -17.50
N CYS A 22 9.28 -8.37 -18.69
CA CYS A 22 8.51 -7.96 -19.86
C CYS A 22 7.54 -9.10 -20.24
N PRO A 23 6.25 -8.84 -20.47
CA PRO A 23 5.29 -9.89 -20.75
C PRO A 23 5.57 -10.65 -22.06
N ASP A 24 6.19 -10.02 -23.06
CA ASP A 24 6.40 -10.63 -24.39
C ASP A 24 7.74 -11.37 -24.51
N CYS A 25 8.80 -10.88 -23.87
CA CYS A 25 10.13 -11.48 -23.98
C CYS A 25 10.67 -12.06 -22.67
N ASN A 26 9.89 -11.96 -21.59
CA ASN A 26 10.21 -12.38 -20.23
C ASN A 26 11.52 -11.81 -19.65
N GLU A 27 12.12 -10.81 -20.30
CA GLU A 27 13.39 -10.25 -19.87
C GLU A 27 13.21 -9.33 -18.66
N ARG A 28 14.13 -9.45 -17.69
CA ARG A 28 14.13 -8.63 -16.49
C ARG A 28 14.47 -7.18 -16.83
N SER A 29 13.52 -6.31 -16.55
CA SER A 29 13.56 -4.87 -16.79
C SER A 29 13.77 -4.13 -15.47
N THR A 30 14.90 -3.46 -15.33
CA THR A 30 15.26 -2.59 -14.20
C THR A 30 15.34 -1.11 -14.59
N ASN A 31 15.18 -0.80 -15.87
CA ASN A 31 15.25 0.56 -16.40
C ASN A 31 14.00 1.36 -16.02
N LEU A 32 14.09 2.06 -14.88
CA LEU A 32 13.05 2.92 -14.32
C LEU A 32 13.04 4.27 -15.04
N GLN A 33 11.87 4.65 -15.54
CA GLN A 33 11.63 5.93 -16.20
C GLN A 33 10.74 6.81 -15.31
N CYS A 34 11.22 8.00 -15.00
CA CYS A 34 10.54 8.98 -14.16
C CYS A 34 10.28 10.23 -14.98
N ASN A 35 9.01 10.54 -15.24
CA ASN A 35 8.61 11.73 -15.97
C ASN A 35 7.81 12.63 -15.04
N THR A 36 8.06 13.94 -15.10
CA THR A 36 7.30 14.92 -14.32
C THR A 36 5.80 14.78 -14.56
N GLY A 37 5.02 14.68 -13.48
CA GLY A 37 3.57 14.58 -13.53
C GLY A 37 3.01 13.23 -14.01
N ARG A 38 3.84 12.19 -14.10
CA ARG A 38 3.38 10.83 -14.45
C ARG A 38 3.98 9.80 -13.50
N ASP A 39 3.21 8.74 -13.23
CA ASP A 39 3.72 7.61 -12.48
C ASP A 39 4.92 6.98 -13.20
N PRO A 40 5.96 6.58 -12.44
CA PRO A 40 7.11 5.94 -13.01
C PRO A 40 6.77 4.55 -13.53
N PHE A 41 7.55 4.10 -14.50
CA PHE A 41 7.35 2.84 -15.18
C PHE A 41 8.68 2.24 -15.60
N PHE A 42 8.74 0.92 -15.68
CA PHE A 42 9.87 0.23 -16.27
C PHE A 42 9.71 0.14 -17.80
N ARG A 43 10.83 0.16 -18.50
CA ARG A 43 10.91 -0.17 -19.93
C ARG A 43 11.75 -1.43 -20.14
N CYS A 44 11.34 -2.23 -21.12
CA CYS A 44 12.15 -3.33 -21.59
C CYS A 44 13.45 -2.83 -22.25
N SER A 45 14.56 -3.53 -22.00
CA SER A 45 15.87 -3.32 -22.61
C SER A 45 15.83 -3.54 -24.13
N LYS A 46 15.15 -4.61 -24.57
CA LYS A 46 15.01 -5.00 -25.97
C LYS A 46 14.27 -3.94 -26.78
N SER A 47 14.88 -3.54 -27.89
CA SER A 47 14.36 -2.50 -28.81
C SER A 47 12.94 -2.81 -29.29
N SER A 48 12.65 -4.06 -29.64
CA SER A 48 11.35 -4.52 -30.14
C SER A 48 10.20 -4.29 -29.14
N PHE A 49 10.48 -4.29 -27.83
CA PHE A 49 9.47 -4.18 -26.77
C PHE A 49 9.61 -2.90 -25.92
N ARG A 50 10.56 -2.01 -26.26
CA ARG A 50 10.89 -0.79 -25.50
C ARG A 50 9.74 0.23 -25.41
N ARG A 51 8.74 0.14 -26.31
CA ARG A 51 7.55 1.02 -26.30
C ARG A 51 6.60 0.69 -25.15
N GLN A 52 6.68 -0.50 -24.58
CA GLN A 52 5.81 -0.92 -23.50
C GLN A 52 6.18 -0.23 -22.18
N ARG A 53 5.15 0.14 -21.42
CA ARG A 53 5.28 0.78 -20.11
C ARG A 53 4.80 -0.20 -19.05
N LEU A 54 5.73 -0.70 -18.25
CA LEU A 54 5.42 -1.64 -17.19
C LEU A 54 5.27 -0.85 -15.88
N SER A 55 4.06 -0.79 -15.33
CA SER A 55 3.82 -0.02 -14.10
C SER A 55 4.69 -0.52 -12.93
N VAL A 56 5.28 0.43 -12.21
CA VAL A 56 6.03 0.15 -10.98
C VAL A 56 5.10 -0.38 -9.88
N PHE A 57 3.86 0.09 -9.84
CA PHE A 57 2.87 -0.24 -8.82
C PHE A 57 2.14 -1.57 -9.03
N LYS A 58 2.34 -2.26 -10.15
CA LYS A 58 1.67 -3.54 -10.43
C LYS A 58 1.85 -4.55 -9.28
N ASN A 59 0.84 -5.32 -8.90
CA ASN A 59 0.89 -6.27 -7.79
C ASN A 59 1.31 -5.63 -6.45
N SER A 60 0.94 -4.37 -6.19
CA SER A 60 1.12 -3.71 -4.90
C SER A 60 -0.20 -3.07 -4.47
N ILE A 61 -0.27 -2.63 -3.21
CA ILE A 61 -1.42 -1.89 -2.68
C ILE A 61 -1.65 -0.52 -3.37
N PHE A 62 -0.68 -0.06 -4.17
CA PHE A 62 -0.76 1.17 -4.93
C PHE A 62 -1.29 0.96 -6.35
N GLU A 63 -1.50 -0.29 -6.77
CA GLU A 63 -2.01 -0.59 -8.10
C GLU A 63 -3.37 0.07 -8.35
N GLN A 64 -3.55 0.69 -9.52
CA GLN A 64 -4.79 1.38 -9.94
C GLN A 64 -5.24 2.55 -9.04
N SER A 65 -4.44 2.93 -8.04
CA SER A 65 -4.72 4.12 -7.24
C SER A 65 -4.60 5.37 -8.11
N LYS A 66 -5.64 6.20 -8.10
CA LYS A 66 -5.60 7.57 -8.65
C LYS A 66 -5.06 8.58 -7.64
N ILE A 67 -4.77 8.14 -6.42
CA ILE A 67 -4.25 8.98 -5.35
C ILE A 67 -2.72 9.08 -5.56
N PRO A 68 -2.16 10.31 -5.59
CA PRO A 68 -0.71 10.49 -5.63
C PRO A 68 -0.03 9.72 -4.51
N ILE A 69 1.10 9.09 -4.80
CA ILE A 69 1.81 8.24 -3.84
C ILE A 69 2.16 8.98 -2.54
N SER A 70 2.47 10.27 -2.64
CA SER A 70 2.74 11.15 -1.48
C SER A 70 1.52 11.27 -0.56
N LYS A 71 0.31 11.45 -1.11
CA LYS A 71 -0.94 11.45 -0.33
C LYS A 71 -1.24 10.07 0.25
N MET A 72 -0.95 8.99 -0.46
CA MET A 72 -1.11 7.63 0.06
C MET A 72 -0.22 7.36 1.28
N LEU A 73 1.04 7.81 1.24
CA LEU A 73 1.96 7.68 2.38
C LEU A 73 1.52 8.52 3.58
N LYS A 74 1.00 9.72 3.34
CA LYS A 74 0.38 10.52 4.41
C LYS A 74 -0.86 9.85 5.00
N LEU A 75 -1.68 9.19 4.17
CA LEU A 75 -2.81 8.39 4.66
C LEU A 75 -2.33 7.23 5.53
N LEU A 76 -1.26 6.54 5.12
CA LEU A 76 -0.66 5.47 5.91
C LEU A 76 -0.14 5.99 7.26
N TYR A 77 0.55 7.13 7.26
CA TYR A 77 0.98 7.79 8.49
C TYR A 77 -0.21 8.14 9.40
N ASN A 78 -1.25 8.79 8.87
CA ASN A 78 -2.45 9.14 9.62
C ASN A 78 -3.14 7.89 10.19
N PHE A 79 -3.19 6.81 9.42
CA PHE A 79 -3.75 5.54 9.84
C PHE A 79 -2.98 4.96 11.04
N CYS A 80 -1.64 4.93 10.97
CA CYS A 80 -0.79 4.49 12.08
C CYS A 80 -0.97 5.35 13.33
N CYS A 81 -1.15 6.67 13.16
CA CYS A 81 -1.44 7.60 14.25
C CYS A 81 -2.89 7.57 14.73
N ARG A 82 -3.73 6.64 14.25
CA ARG A 82 -5.16 6.51 14.60
C ARG A 82 -5.97 7.79 14.39
N ARG A 83 -5.58 8.63 13.42
CA ARG A 83 -6.36 9.83 13.07
C ARG A 83 -7.72 9.45 12.51
N SER A 84 -8.71 10.31 12.75
CA SER A 84 -10.05 10.06 12.24
C SER A 84 -10.08 10.15 10.71
N VAL A 85 -11.09 9.50 10.12
CA VAL A 85 -11.38 9.61 8.68
C VAL A 85 -11.69 11.06 8.30
N ALA A 86 -12.39 11.79 9.17
CA ALA A 86 -12.77 13.18 8.92
C ALA A 86 -11.53 14.07 8.85
N ASP A 87 -10.65 14.00 9.86
CA ASP A 87 -9.44 14.81 9.90
C ASP A 87 -8.50 14.49 8.73
N SER A 88 -8.38 13.19 8.40
CA SER A 88 -7.53 12.77 7.28
C SER A 88 -8.07 13.20 5.92
N ALA A 89 -9.39 13.21 5.76
CA ALA A 89 -10.06 13.69 4.56
C ALA A 89 -9.86 15.20 4.39
N GLU A 90 -10.00 15.96 5.48
CA GLU A 90 -9.81 17.41 5.50
C GLU A 90 -8.36 17.80 5.20
N ILE A 91 -7.40 17.27 5.97
CA ILE A 91 -5.97 17.63 5.86
C ILE A 91 -5.39 17.28 4.48
N LEU A 92 -5.88 16.21 3.85
CA LEU A 92 -5.35 15.74 2.57
C LEU A 92 -6.21 16.13 1.37
N GLU A 93 -7.30 16.87 1.59
CA GLU A 93 -8.26 17.27 0.56
C GLU A 93 -8.74 16.06 -0.25
N LEU A 94 -9.18 15.02 0.46
CA LEU A 94 -9.73 13.79 -0.11
C LEU A 94 -11.15 13.61 0.35
N THR A 95 -11.95 12.87 -0.43
CA THR A 95 -13.29 12.52 0.04
C THR A 95 -13.19 11.54 1.21
N LYS A 96 -14.10 11.65 2.18
CA LYS A 96 -14.19 10.67 3.28
C LYS A 96 -14.31 9.24 2.75
N LYS A 97 -15.06 9.05 1.65
CA LYS A 97 -15.19 7.74 0.97
C LYS A 97 -13.82 7.20 0.54
N THR A 98 -12.99 8.02 -0.10
CA THR A 98 -11.63 7.63 -0.51
C THR A 98 -10.79 7.21 0.69
N VAL A 99 -10.81 7.98 1.78
CA VAL A 99 -10.05 7.68 3.01
C VAL A 99 -10.51 6.37 3.64
N ILE A 100 -11.82 6.14 3.71
CA ILE A 100 -12.40 4.88 4.22
C ILE A 100 -11.89 3.68 3.41
N GLU A 101 -11.96 3.76 2.08
CA GLU A 101 -11.51 2.67 1.20
C GLU A 101 -10.01 2.39 1.36
N VAL A 102 -9.17 3.43 1.43
CA VAL A 102 -7.74 3.26 1.68
C VAL A 102 -7.48 2.63 3.05
N TYR A 103 -8.18 3.07 4.10
CA TYR A 103 -8.03 2.50 5.44
C TYR A 103 -8.50 1.04 5.50
N LYS A 104 -9.52 0.66 4.72
CA LYS A 104 -9.91 -0.74 4.57
C LYS A 104 -8.78 -1.55 3.94
N ILE A 105 -8.14 -1.06 2.87
CA ILE A 105 -7.00 -1.74 2.24
C ILE A 105 -5.88 -1.99 3.26
N PHE A 106 -5.52 -0.98 4.06
CA PHE A 106 -4.50 -1.13 5.10
C PHE A 106 -4.88 -2.17 6.17
N ARG A 107 -6.13 -2.13 6.67
CA ARG A 107 -6.62 -3.12 7.64
C ARG A 107 -6.58 -4.53 7.06
N THR A 108 -7.03 -4.71 5.82
CA THR A 108 -7.00 -6.02 5.14
C THR A 108 -5.57 -6.54 5.00
N ALA A 109 -4.61 -5.67 4.62
CA ALA A 109 -3.21 -6.07 4.52
C ALA A 109 -2.63 -6.51 5.87
N ILE A 110 -2.93 -5.76 6.96
CA ILE A 110 -2.50 -6.13 8.32
C ILE A 110 -3.17 -7.44 8.76
N PHE A 111 -4.47 -7.59 8.51
CA PHE A 111 -5.22 -8.80 8.84
C PHE A 111 -4.61 -10.03 8.17
N GLN A 112 -4.33 -9.96 6.86
CA GLN A 112 -3.67 -11.05 6.12
C GLN A 112 -2.26 -11.34 6.63
N PHE A 113 -1.51 -10.32 7.05
CA PHE A 113 -0.20 -10.51 7.65
C PHE A 113 -0.31 -11.26 8.98
N VAL A 114 -1.19 -10.80 9.87
CA VAL A 114 -1.42 -11.44 11.17
C VAL A 114 -1.92 -12.87 10.98
N GLU A 115 -2.88 -13.12 10.10
CA GLU A 115 -3.39 -14.47 9.83
C GLU A 115 -2.29 -15.44 9.38
N ARG A 116 -1.37 -14.99 8.52
CA ARG A 116 -0.26 -15.83 8.00
C ARG A 116 0.90 -15.99 8.98
N LYS A 117 1.07 -15.05 9.91
CA LYS A 117 2.23 -14.98 10.82
C LYS A 117 1.86 -15.18 12.28
N SER A 118 0.58 -15.38 12.60
CA SER A 118 0.14 -15.58 13.96
C SER A 118 0.77 -16.87 14.47
N GLU A 119 1.69 -16.72 15.41
CA GLU A 119 2.13 -17.84 16.24
C GLU A 119 0.95 -18.32 17.09
N ARG A 120 1.02 -19.59 17.52
CA ARG A 120 0.09 -20.07 18.54
C ARG A 120 0.30 -19.27 19.81
N LEU A 121 -0.72 -18.51 20.19
CA LEU A 121 -0.81 -17.95 21.53
C LEU A 121 -1.14 -19.12 22.47
N GLY A 122 -0.11 -19.67 23.13
CA GLY A 122 -0.25 -20.65 24.23
C GLY A 122 0.56 -21.93 24.07
N GLY A 123 0.71 -22.65 25.19
CA GLY A 123 1.44 -23.91 25.35
C GLY A 123 1.16 -24.53 26.72
N ASN A 124 1.61 -25.76 26.98
CA ASN A 124 1.39 -26.42 28.28
C ASN A 124 1.94 -25.56 29.43
N GLY A 125 1.07 -25.17 30.36
CA GLY A 125 1.41 -24.35 31.53
C GLY A 125 1.36 -22.83 31.31
N ILE A 126 0.97 -22.34 30.12
CA ILE A 126 0.79 -20.89 29.87
C ILE A 126 -0.69 -20.52 30.05
N VAL A 127 -0.99 -19.70 31.05
CA VAL A 127 -2.31 -19.08 31.23
C VAL A 127 -2.35 -17.79 30.43
N ILE A 128 -3.23 -17.72 29.43
CA ILE A 128 -3.45 -16.51 28.64
C ILE A 128 -4.64 -15.76 29.25
N HIS A 129 -4.40 -14.51 29.63
CA HIS A 129 -5.44 -13.61 30.07
C HIS A 129 -5.92 -12.78 28.89
N PHE A 130 -7.20 -12.86 28.57
CA PHE A 130 -7.85 -12.00 27.59
C PHE A 130 -8.57 -10.89 28.35
N ASP A 131 -8.07 -9.67 28.24
CA ASP A 131 -8.71 -8.51 28.85
C ASP A 131 -9.74 -7.93 27.86
N GLU A 132 -11.00 -7.87 28.27
CA GLU A 132 -12.08 -7.37 27.43
C GLU A 132 -12.09 -5.84 27.46
N THR A 133 -11.97 -5.23 26.28
CA THR A 133 -12.26 -3.80 26.12
C THR A 133 -13.72 -3.62 25.72
N LEU A 134 -14.47 -2.81 26.46
CA LEU A 134 -15.83 -2.46 26.10
C LEU A 134 -15.83 -1.60 24.82
N ILE A 135 -16.29 -2.15 23.70
CA ILE A 135 -16.46 -1.41 22.44
C ILE A 135 -17.96 -1.17 22.21
N THR A 136 -18.39 0.08 22.30
CA THR A 136 -19.79 0.45 22.03
C THR A 136 -19.98 0.75 20.54
N HIS A 137 -20.74 -0.10 19.85
CA HIS A 137 -21.20 0.15 18.48
C HIS A 137 -22.68 0.55 18.50
N ARG A 138 -23.05 1.63 17.79
CA ARG A 138 -24.45 1.93 17.51
C ARG A 138 -24.99 0.89 16.53
N HIS A 139 -25.74 -0.09 17.03
CA HIS A 139 -26.63 -0.88 16.18
C HIS A 139 -27.83 0.01 15.83
N GLY A 140 -28.00 0.32 14.55
CA GLY A 140 -29.21 1.00 14.09
C GLY A 140 -30.41 0.13 14.45
N LEU A 141 -31.35 0.70 15.20
CA LEU A 141 -32.69 0.12 15.35
C LEU A 141 -33.31 0.11 13.95
N ALA A 142 -33.67 -1.09 13.49
CA ALA A 142 -34.41 -1.31 12.25
C ALA A 142 -35.80 -0.65 12.32
#